data_AF-A0A563W1K3-F1
#
_entry.id   AF-A0A563W1K3-F1
#
_cell.length_a   1.000
_cell.length_b   1.000
_cell.length_c   1.000
_cell.angle_alpha   90.00
_cell.angle_beta   90.00
_cell.angle_gamma   90.00
#
_symmetry.space_group_name_H-M   'P 1'
#
loop_
_entity.id
_entity.type
_entity.pdbx_description
1 polymer ?
#
loop_
_entity_poly.entity_id
_entity_poly.type
_entity_poly.pdbx_seq_one_letter_code
_entity_poly.pdbx_strand_id
1 'polypeptide(L)' 'MSVNEYSFVTVWKIEAPLRKVWDTICDIKHFPYWWKAVENINVMDKGNSNGINFITEPTWKGVLPYQLSR' A
#
# COMPACT_ATOMS: atom_id res chain seq x y z
N MET A 1 13.21 -11.90 19.50
CA MET A 1 13.10 -10.56 18.89
C MET A 1 14.43 -9.88 19.06
N SER A 2 15.12 -9.58 17.97
CA SER A 2 16.35 -8.77 18.05
C SER A 2 15.99 -7.34 18.50
N VAL A 3 16.95 -6.62 19.09
CA VAL A 3 16.74 -5.28 19.69
C VAL A 3 16.23 -4.20 18.72
N ASN A 4 16.18 -4.48 17.41
CA ASN A 4 15.72 -3.55 16.37
C ASN A 4 14.44 -3.98 15.63
N GLU A 5 13.68 -4.93 16.17
CA GLU A 5 12.36 -5.30 15.61
C GLU A 5 11.26 -4.37 16.14
N TYR A 6 10.63 -3.61 15.24
CA TYR A 6 9.46 -2.80 15.54
C TYR A 6 8.19 -3.44 14.95
N SER A 7 7.14 -3.59 15.77
CA SER A 7 5.85 -4.09 15.35
C SER A 7 4.75 -3.16 15.84
N PHE A 8 3.86 -2.76 14.94
CA PHE A 8 2.73 -1.88 15.24
C PHE A 8 1.47 -2.40 14.55
N VAL A 9 0.37 -2.45 15.29
CA VAL A 9 -0.94 -2.89 14.78
C VAL A 9 -1.89 -1.71 14.83
N THR A 10 -2.50 -1.42 13.68
CA THR A 10 -3.59 -0.43 13.60
C THR A 10 -4.87 -1.14 13.17
N VAL A 11 -5.99 -0.85 13.83
CA VAL A 11 -7.30 -1.41 13.50
C VAL A 11 -8.21 -0.28 13.02
N TRP A 12 -8.78 -0.43 11.83
CA TRP A 12 -9.75 0.51 11.26
C TRP A 12 -11.15 -0.13 11.25
N LYS A 13 -12.14 0.61 11.75
CA LYS A 13 -13.56 0.21 11.69
C LYS A 13 -14.26 1.14 10.71
N ILE A 14 -14.74 0.58 9.61
CA ILE A 14 -15.34 1.33 8.51
C ILE A 14 -16.69 0.70 8.19
N GLU A 15 -17.73 1.52 8.05
CA GLU A 15 -19.06 1.08 7.63
C GLU A 15 -19.08 0.89 6.10
N ALA A 16 -18.59 -0.26 5.64
CA ALA A 16 -18.54 -0.60 4.22
C ALA A 16 -18.63 -2.12 4.00
N PRO A 17 -19.11 -2.59 2.83
CA PRO A 17 -19.09 -4.01 2.50
C PRO A 17 -17.66 -4.57 2.48
N LEU A 18 -17.44 -5.71 3.15
CA LEU A 18 -16.13 -6.36 3.26
C LEU A 18 -15.45 -6.56 1.89
N ARG A 19 -16.22 -7.03 0.90
CA ARG A 19 -15.71 -7.31 -0.44
C ARG A 19 -15.17 -6.04 -1.11
N LYS A 20 -15.88 -4.92 -0.96
CA LYS A 20 -15.45 -3.62 -1.50
C LYS A 20 -14.14 -3.17 -0.85
N VAL A 21 -14.01 -3.34 0.47
CA VAL A 21 -12.77 -3.02 1.19
C VAL A 21 -11.62 -3.91 0.72
N TRP A 22 -11.85 -5.22 0.60
CA TRP A 22 -10.86 -6.17 0.12
C TRP A 22 -10.40 -5.85 -1.30
N ASP A 23 -11.33 -5.65 -2.23
CA ASP A 23 -11.02 -5.33 -3.63
C ASP A 23 -10.23 -4.02 -3.74
N THR A 24 -10.57 -3.02 -2.91
CA THR A 24 -9.85 -1.73 -2.86
C THR A 24 -8.43 -1.87 -2.30
N ILE A 25 -8.21 -2.73 -1.31
CA ILE A 25 -6.88 -2.99 -0.72
C ILE A 25 -6.01 -3.83 -1.64
N CYS A 26 -6.60 -4.81 -2.34
CA CYS A 26 -5.87 -5.64 -3.30
C CYS A 26 -5.48 -4.86 -4.57
N ASP A 27 -6.23 -3.82 -4.92
CA ASP A 27 -5.92 -2.97 -6.06
C ASP A 27 -4.90 -1.88 -5.72
N ILE A 28 -3.65 -2.33 -5.54
CA ILE A 28 -2.51 -1.50 -5.17
C ILE A 28 -2.37 -0.31 -6.12
N LYS A 29 -2.59 -0.48 -7.43
CA LYS A 29 -2.41 0.59 -8.43
C LYS A 29 -3.32 1.79 -8.21
N HIS A 30 -4.48 1.59 -7.59
CA HIS A 30 -5.44 2.65 -7.33
C HIS A 30 -5.23 3.36 -6.00
N PHE A 31 -4.21 2.99 -5.21
CA PHE A 31 -3.94 3.65 -3.92
C PHE A 31 -3.75 5.17 -4.04
N PRO A 32 -3.06 5.73 -5.05
CA PRO A 32 -2.89 7.18 -5.17
C PRO A 32 -4.22 7.95 -5.27
N TYR A 33 -5.30 7.29 -5.72
CA TYR A 33 -6.60 7.94 -5.91
C TYR A 33 -7.36 8.16 -4.59
N TRP A 34 -7.20 7.28 -3.62
CA TRP A 34 -7.99 7.33 -2.38
C TRP A 34 -7.13 7.43 -1.10
N TRP A 35 -5.84 7.07 -1.18
CA TRP A 35 -4.90 7.16 -0.08
C TRP A 35 -3.87 8.26 -0.33
N LYS A 36 -4.12 9.46 0.22
CA LYS A 36 -3.30 10.66 0.02
C LYS A 36 -1.81 10.52 0.36
N ALA A 37 -1.43 9.54 1.18
CA ALA A 37 -0.03 9.31 1.55
C ALA A 37 0.76 8.63 0.43
N VAL A 38 0.08 8.02 -0.54
CA VAL A 38 0.68 7.38 -1.71
C VAL A 38 0.58 8.36 -2.87
N GLU A 39 1.72 8.75 -3.43
CA GLU A 39 1.78 9.70 -4.54
C GLU A 39 1.81 8.98 -5.89
N ASN A 40 2.56 7.88 -5.98
CA ASN A 40 2.67 7.10 -7.21
C ASN A 40 2.96 5.64 -6.88
N ILE A 41 2.57 4.74 -7.77
CA ILE A 41 2.91 3.33 -7.74
C ILE A 41 3.39 2.94 -9.12
N ASN A 42 4.70 2.70 -9.23
CA ASN A 42 5.30 2.17 -10.44
C ASN A 42 5.27 0.64 -10.41
N VAL A 43 4.68 0.02 -11.43
CA VAL A 43 4.54 -1.45 -11.52
C VAL A 43 5.72 -1.99 -12.31
N MET A 44 6.66 -2.63 -11.62
CA MET A 44 7.88 -3.17 -12.21
C MET A 44 7.66 -4.57 -12.78
N ASP A 45 6.90 -5.39 -12.05
CA ASP A 45 6.49 -6.71 -12.51
C ASP A 45 5.04 -6.98 -12.12
N LYS A 46 4.23 -7.43 -13.08
CA LYS A 46 2.83 -7.79 -12.83
C LYS A 46 2.69 -9.17 -12.17
N GLY A 47 3.78 -9.93 -12.06
CA GLY A 47 3.77 -11.26 -11.48
C GLY A 47 2.97 -12.26 -12.34
N ASN A 48 2.62 -13.40 -11.75
CA ASN A 48 1.83 -14.43 -12.42
C ASN A 48 0.31 -14.15 -12.36
N SER A 49 -0.51 -14.98 -13.01
CA SER A 49 -1.97 -14.86 -13.06
C SER A 49 -2.67 -14.89 -11.69
N ASN A 50 -1.96 -15.31 -10.63
CA ASN A 50 -2.44 -15.33 -9.26
C ASN A 50 -1.98 -14.10 -8.45
N GLY A 51 -1.29 -13.14 -9.08
CA GLY A 51 -0.75 -11.94 -8.43
C GLY A 51 0.50 -12.19 -7.58
N ILE A 52 1.10 -13.38 -7.68
CA ILE A 52 2.32 -13.72 -6.96
C ILE A 52 3.52 -13.14 -7.74
N ASN A 53 4.47 -12.55 -7.03
CA ASN A 53 5.59 -11.74 -7.56
C ASN A 53 5.14 -10.42 -8.22
N PHE A 54 4.04 -9.84 -7.75
CA PHE A 54 3.70 -8.46 -8.10
C PHE A 54 4.69 -7.50 -7.43
N ILE A 55 5.62 -6.94 -8.20
CA ILE A 55 6.65 -6.04 -7.69
C ILE A 55 6.27 -4.60 -8.06
N THR A 56 6.17 -3.76 -7.05
CA THR A 56 5.87 -2.33 -7.21
C THR A 56 6.84 -1.47 -6.45
N GLU A 57 7.13 -0.30 -7.00
CA GLU A 57 7.87 0.78 -6.35
C GLU A 57 6.89 1.92 -6.00
N PRO A 58 6.41 1.98 -4.75
CA PRO A 58 5.55 3.07 -4.30
C PRO A 58 6.37 4.31 -3.91
N THR A 59 5.91 5.48 -4.33
CA THR A 59 6.36 6.79 -3.84
C THR A 59 5.40 7.29 -2.79
N TRP A 60 5.92 7.58 -1.59
CA TRP A 60 5.12 8.06 -0.46
C TRP A 60 5.41 9.52 -0.18
N LYS A 61 4.35 10.24 0.21
CA LYS A 61 4.44 11.64 0.62
C LYS A 61 3.63 11.84 1.88
N GLY A 62 4.34 12.06 2.98
CA GLY A 62 3.74 12.37 4.27
C GLY A 62 3.46 13.87 4.43
N VAL A 63 3.24 14.28 5.67
CA VAL A 63 3.11 15.70 6.07
C VAL A 63 4.46 16.42 5.99
N LEU A 64 5.57 15.67 6.00
CA LEU A 64 6.91 16.21 5.94
C LEU A 64 7.29 16.56 4.48
N PRO A 65 8.14 17.57 4.25
CA PRO A 65 8.42 18.11 2.92
C PRO A 65 9.30 17.20 2.04
N TYR A 66 9.47 15.93 2.41
CA TYR A 66 10.25 14.95 1.69
C TYR A 66 9.38 13.79 1.21
N GLN A 67 9.75 13.25 0.05
CA GLN A 67 9.18 12.03 -0.50
C GLN A 67 10.04 10.84 -0.06
N LEU A 68 9.39 9.73 0.24
CA LEU A 68 10.05 8.45 0.46
C LEU A 68 9.86 7.60 -0.79
N SER A 69 10.96 7.41 -1.50
CA SER A 69 11.10 6.47 -2.60
C SER A 69 12.37 5.65 -2.34
N ARG A 70 12.40 4.42 -2.85
CA ARG A 70 13.55 3.53 -2.71
C ARG A 70 14.56 3.78 -3.83
#